data_AF-A0A2N7DUV8-F1
#
_entry.id   AF-A0A2N7DUV8-F1
#
_cell.length_a   1.000
_cell.length_b   1.000
_cell.length_c   1.000
_cell.angle_alpha   90.00
_cell.angle_beta   90.00
_cell.angle_gamma   90.00
#
_symmetry.space_group_name_H-M   'P 1'
#
loop_
_entity.id
_entity.type
_entity.pdbx_description
1 polymer ?
#
loop_
_entity_poly.entity_id
_entity_poly.type
_entity_poly.pdbx_seq_one_letter_code
_entity_poly.pdbx_strand_id
1 'polypeptide(L)'
;MKHHLNLVCATALISTSVLSSSIYAADWDDIPLPTVAGNGLVWQLNEQYSDSFNYSGKTSTFNSKWNDTYFNAWEGPGLTRWNSAESWVSDGNLIISASRKAPDLVNAGVITSKTKVKYPIFLEANIKVSNLELSSNFWLLSENDEREIDILEVYGGARETWFAQNMSTNFHVFLRNGDNSIKSDFNDQTHNTPVWGNTWREGFHRFGAYWKSPTDVTFYIDGQETQQGSWDEVVMKDKDYTGTIMNKELYNMDEEMFIILDTEDHSWRSEAGNIATNADLADASKNKMYVDWIRVYQPVSDGSSGGNTGGDINPNTQYQVVAKHSNKCVDVVDSKKSNGSTYQQTACSNNNSDQQFSFTELSNGFYSIKAKVSNLCLDLSAGSTANGAKIQQWVCNSSNQNQMWDLIDKGNDQYEIRNKVSNKCLDIAGKVTSDGASLTQWNCYDGDNQRFSLTQ
;
A
#
# COMPACT_ATOMS: atom_id res chain seq x y z
N MET A 1 -35.25 32.71 -68.24
CA MET A 1 -33.90 32.58 -67.65
C MET A 1 -33.97 31.51 -66.57
N LYS A 2 -33.33 30.36 -66.83
CA LYS A 2 -33.02 29.18 -65.98
C LYS A 2 -34.12 28.56 -65.06
N HIS A 3 -34.32 27.25 -65.30
CA HIS A 3 -35.13 26.28 -64.57
C HIS A 3 -34.80 26.16 -63.08
N HIS A 4 -35.81 25.91 -62.24
CA HIS A 4 -35.62 25.27 -60.94
C HIS A 4 -36.57 24.08 -60.79
N LEU A 5 -35.93 22.90 -60.71
CA LEU A 5 -36.50 21.59 -60.42
C LEU A 5 -36.58 21.46 -58.88
N ASN A 6 -37.74 21.06 -58.36
CA ASN A 6 -37.89 20.67 -56.96
C ASN A 6 -37.19 19.32 -56.72
N LEU A 7 -36.33 19.25 -55.71
CA LEU A 7 -35.95 17.97 -55.10
C LEU A 7 -35.85 18.12 -53.58
N VAL A 8 -36.52 17.19 -52.91
CA VAL A 8 -36.73 17.02 -51.48
C VAL A 8 -35.41 16.88 -50.73
N CYS A 9 -35.26 17.58 -49.61
CA CYS A 9 -34.21 17.31 -48.62
C CYS A 9 -34.87 17.01 -47.27
N ALA A 10 -34.80 15.76 -46.85
CA ALA A 10 -35.23 15.31 -45.53
C ALA A 10 -34.18 15.72 -44.49
N THR A 11 -34.52 16.65 -43.60
CA THR A 11 -33.70 17.03 -42.46
C THR A 11 -33.85 15.99 -41.36
N ALA A 12 -32.77 15.24 -41.10
CA ALA A 12 -32.64 14.40 -39.92
C ALA A 12 -32.43 15.28 -38.68
N LEU A 13 -33.30 15.13 -37.67
CA LEU A 13 -33.14 15.69 -36.34
C LEU A 13 -32.00 14.96 -35.62
N ILE A 14 -30.87 15.64 -35.41
CA ILE A 14 -29.85 15.20 -34.46
C ILE A 14 -30.20 15.85 -33.11
N SER A 15 -30.83 15.06 -32.24
CA SER A 15 -30.98 15.38 -30.82
C SER A 15 -29.61 15.22 -30.15
N THR A 16 -28.89 16.32 -29.91
CA THR A 16 -27.76 16.33 -28.99
C THR A 16 -28.28 16.36 -27.55
N SER A 17 -28.43 15.18 -26.95
CA SER A 17 -28.57 15.03 -25.51
C SER A 17 -27.21 15.28 -24.87
N VAL A 18 -26.97 16.49 -24.36
CA VAL A 18 -25.87 16.73 -23.43
C VAL A 18 -26.34 16.22 -22.06
N LEU A 19 -25.95 14.98 -21.72
CA LEU A 19 -25.99 14.49 -20.35
C LEU A 19 -24.90 15.24 -19.57
N SER A 20 -25.28 16.32 -18.89
CA SER A 20 -24.44 16.93 -17.86
C SER A 20 -24.49 16.08 -16.61
N SER A 21 -23.70 15.00 -16.55
CA SER A 21 -23.33 14.40 -15.27
C SER A 21 -22.44 15.41 -14.56
N SER A 22 -23.00 16.12 -13.58
CA SER A 22 -22.19 16.89 -12.64
C SER A 22 -21.45 15.85 -11.79
N ILE A 23 -20.24 15.48 -12.21
CA ILE A 23 -19.31 14.75 -11.36
C ILE A 23 -18.90 15.77 -10.30
N TYR A 24 -19.49 15.69 -9.11
CA TYR A 24 -18.95 16.41 -7.97
C TYR A 24 -17.57 15.80 -7.71
N ALA A 25 -16.53 16.64 -7.67
CA ALA A 25 -15.21 16.21 -7.27
C ALA A 25 -15.29 15.62 -5.86
N ALA A 26 -14.67 14.46 -5.62
CA ALA A 26 -14.56 13.93 -4.28
C ALA A 26 -13.62 14.82 -3.45
N ASP A 27 -13.81 14.88 -2.13
CA ASP A 27 -13.05 15.79 -1.26
C ASP A 27 -11.53 15.51 -1.28
N TRP A 28 -11.14 14.33 -1.74
CA TRP A 28 -9.75 13.88 -1.86
C TRP A 28 -9.15 13.99 -3.26
N ASP A 29 -9.88 14.47 -4.26
CA ASP A 29 -9.44 14.47 -5.67
C ASP A 29 -8.13 15.27 -5.87
N ASP A 30 -7.95 16.36 -5.12
CA ASP A 30 -6.74 17.19 -5.17
C ASP A 30 -5.64 16.75 -4.18
N ILE A 31 -5.86 15.65 -3.45
CA ILE A 31 -4.91 15.12 -2.47
C ILE A 31 -4.14 13.95 -3.10
N PRO A 32 -2.82 14.09 -3.35
CA PRO A 32 -2.05 12.99 -3.94
C PRO A 32 -1.98 11.78 -3.02
N LEU A 33 -1.87 10.59 -3.61
CA LEU A 33 -1.53 9.38 -2.87
C LEU A 33 -0.06 9.44 -2.45
N PRO A 34 0.28 9.01 -1.23
CA PRO A 34 1.63 9.18 -0.68
C PRO A 34 2.64 8.18 -1.25
N THR A 35 2.18 7.22 -2.05
CA THR A 35 2.99 6.15 -2.60
C THR A 35 2.49 5.74 -3.98
N VAL A 36 3.36 5.12 -4.78
CA VAL A 36 3.02 4.61 -6.11
C VAL A 36 2.41 3.21 -6.01
N ALA A 37 1.59 2.84 -6.99
CA ALA A 37 0.87 1.55 -7.02
C ALA A 37 1.78 0.33 -7.27
N GLY A 38 3.06 0.57 -7.55
CA GLY A 38 3.99 -0.43 -8.08
C GLY A 38 4.21 -0.25 -9.58
N ASN A 39 5.18 -1.00 -10.11
CA ASN A 39 5.60 -0.88 -11.49
C ASN A 39 4.51 -1.37 -12.46
N GLY A 40 4.18 -0.58 -13.50
CA GLY A 40 3.11 -0.93 -14.47
C GLY A 40 1.69 -0.91 -13.90
N LEU A 41 1.52 -0.42 -12.66
CA LEU A 41 0.24 -0.32 -11.98
C LEU A 41 -0.12 1.14 -11.75
N VAL A 42 -1.42 1.41 -11.75
CA VAL A 42 -2.01 2.67 -11.32
C VAL A 42 -2.99 2.41 -10.20
N TRP A 43 -3.16 3.40 -9.35
CA TRP A 43 -4.18 3.35 -8.32
C TRP A 43 -5.56 3.51 -8.94
N GLN A 44 -6.41 2.48 -8.81
CA GLN A 44 -7.82 2.58 -9.11
C GLN A 44 -8.60 2.73 -7.82
N LEU A 45 -9.43 3.79 -7.76
CA LEU A 45 -10.35 4.01 -6.65
C LEU A 45 -11.32 2.83 -6.56
N ASN A 46 -11.44 2.25 -5.37
CA ASN A 46 -12.41 1.24 -5.05
C ASN A 46 -13.63 1.91 -4.40
N GLU A 47 -14.63 2.19 -5.24
CA GLU A 47 -15.89 2.86 -4.86
C GLU A 47 -16.71 2.10 -3.82
N GLN A 48 -16.51 0.79 -3.69
CA GLN A 48 -17.22 -0.05 -2.73
C GLN A 48 -16.82 0.30 -1.29
N TYR A 49 -15.59 0.76 -1.08
CA TYR A 49 -15.03 1.06 0.24
C TYR A 49 -14.70 2.55 0.45
N SER A 50 -14.74 3.36 -0.61
CA SER A 50 -14.50 4.80 -0.54
C SER A 50 -15.79 5.57 -0.28
N ASP A 51 -15.78 6.57 0.57
CA ASP A 51 -16.95 7.40 0.89
C ASP A 51 -16.53 8.80 1.35
N SER A 52 -17.10 9.84 0.73
CA SER A 52 -16.89 11.25 1.11
C SER A 52 -17.89 11.74 2.16
N PHE A 53 -18.87 10.91 2.54
CA PHE A 53 -19.83 11.26 3.59
C PHE A 53 -20.60 12.60 3.39
N ASN A 54 -20.66 13.09 2.14
CA ASN A 54 -21.36 14.30 1.72
C ASN A 54 -22.87 14.08 1.54
N TYR A 55 -23.51 13.49 2.55
CA TYR A 55 -24.95 13.27 2.64
C TYR A 55 -25.40 13.34 4.11
N SER A 56 -26.68 13.14 4.39
CA SER A 56 -27.21 13.19 5.77
C SER A 56 -27.99 11.93 6.11
N GLY A 57 -27.68 11.36 7.27
CA GLY A 57 -28.23 10.11 7.78
C GLY A 57 -27.64 8.86 7.11
N LYS A 58 -28.14 7.70 7.55
CA LYS A 58 -27.75 6.38 7.03
C LYS A 58 -28.57 6.03 5.80
N THR A 59 -28.27 6.73 4.71
CA THR A 59 -28.97 6.61 3.42
C THR A 59 -28.73 5.25 2.75
N SER A 60 -29.34 5.01 1.58
CA SER A 60 -28.98 3.86 0.74
C SER A 60 -27.51 3.87 0.32
N THR A 61 -26.88 5.04 0.18
CA THR A 61 -25.45 5.16 -0.11
C THR A 61 -24.63 4.60 1.05
N PHE A 62 -24.88 5.06 2.27
CA PHE A 62 -24.24 4.52 3.48
C PHE A 62 -24.46 3.01 3.58
N ASN A 63 -25.73 2.58 3.55
CA ASN A 63 -26.11 1.18 3.70
C ASN A 63 -25.66 0.29 2.53
N SER A 64 -25.12 0.84 1.44
CA SER A 64 -24.52 0.03 0.37
C SER A 64 -23.08 -0.36 0.68
N LYS A 65 -22.40 0.37 1.56
CA LYS A 65 -20.96 0.23 1.86
C LYS A 65 -20.70 -0.20 3.31
N TRP A 66 -21.54 0.28 4.24
CA TRP A 66 -21.31 0.16 5.67
C TRP A 66 -22.48 -0.51 6.39
N ASN A 67 -22.14 -1.27 7.43
CA ASN A 67 -23.01 -1.60 8.55
C ASN A 67 -22.74 -0.59 9.67
N ASP A 68 -23.77 -0.23 10.44
CA ASP A 68 -23.65 0.62 11.62
C ASP A 68 -23.56 -0.17 12.92
N THR A 69 -23.07 -1.40 12.80
CA THR A 69 -22.81 -2.34 13.89
C THR A 69 -21.46 -2.97 13.65
N TYR A 70 -20.89 -3.53 14.70
CA TYR A 70 -19.81 -4.48 14.57
C TYR A 70 -20.26 -5.69 13.71
N PHE A 71 -19.31 -6.38 13.08
CA PHE A 71 -19.63 -7.46 12.14
C PHE A 71 -20.15 -8.75 12.80
N ASN A 72 -20.02 -8.88 14.12
CA ASN A 72 -20.58 -9.98 14.91
C ASN A 72 -21.32 -9.46 16.16
N ALA A 73 -21.75 -10.37 17.04
CA ALA A 73 -22.59 -10.04 18.20
C ALA A 73 -21.84 -9.48 19.43
N TRP A 74 -20.51 -9.35 19.36
CA TRP A 74 -19.73 -8.75 20.45
C TRP A 74 -20.07 -7.26 20.60
N GLU A 75 -20.20 -6.79 21.84
CA GLU A 75 -20.65 -5.42 22.15
C GLU A 75 -19.50 -4.43 22.37
N GLY A 76 -18.24 -4.86 22.19
CA GLY A 76 -17.04 -4.07 22.37
C GLY A 76 -16.29 -4.36 23.68
N PRO A 77 -15.06 -3.85 23.83
CA PRO A 77 -14.21 -4.13 24.98
C PRO A 77 -14.55 -3.27 26.19
N GLY A 78 -14.02 -3.65 27.36
CA GLY A 78 -14.13 -2.86 28.59
C GLY A 78 -15.56 -2.40 28.90
N LEU A 79 -15.72 -1.08 29.06
CA LEU A 79 -16.99 -0.42 29.34
C LEU A 79 -17.77 -0.04 28.07
N THR A 80 -17.24 -0.35 26.89
CA THR A 80 -17.86 -0.10 25.57
C THR A 80 -19.13 -0.91 25.42
N ARG A 81 -20.16 -0.28 24.88
CA ARG A 81 -21.35 -0.94 24.36
C ARG A 81 -21.69 -0.31 23.04
N TRP A 82 -21.26 -0.93 21.96
CA TRP A 82 -21.55 -0.43 20.63
C TRP A 82 -23.03 -0.31 20.37
N ASN A 83 -23.41 0.81 19.76
CA ASN A 83 -24.79 1.18 19.56
C ASN A 83 -24.92 1.92 18.23
N SER A 84 -25.81 1.45 17.36
CA SER A 84 -26.05 2.06 16.06
C SER A 84 -26.58 3.49 16.16
N ALA A 85 -27.17 3.91 17.28
CA ALA A 85 -27.56 5.31 17.47
C ALA A 85 -26.37 6.27 17.61
N GLU A 86 -25.16 5.75 17.89
CA GLU A 86 -23.94 6.52 18.11
C GLU A 86 -23.08 6.64 16.84
N SER A 87 -23.62 6.31 15.67
CA SER A 87 -23.01 6.62 14.38
C SER A 87 -24.04 7.22 13.44
N TRP A 88 -23.68 8.25 12.67
CA TRP A 88 -24.51 8.82 11.60
C TRP A 88 -23.68 9.69 10.67
N VAL A 89 -24.24 10.07 9.53
CA VAL A 89 -23.60 11.01 8.60
C VAL A 89 -24.31 12.38 8.68
N SER A 90 -23.56 13.46 8.84
CA SER A 90 -24.08 14.83 8.83
C SER A 90 -22.95 15.81 8.54
N ASP A 91 -23.29 16.96 7.95
CA ASP A 91 -22.37 18.08 7.76
C ASP A 91 -21.04 17.68 7.10
N GLY A 92 -21.12 16.82 6.08
CA GLY A 92 -19.97 16.33 5.31
C GLY A 92 -19.09 15.33 6.05
N ASN A 93 -19.58 14.72 7.14
CA ASN A 93 -18.79 13.80 7.95
C ASN A 93 -19.61 12.58 8.35
N LEU A 94 -18.96 11.41 8.39
CA LEU A 94 -19.36 10.36 9.31
C LEU A 94 -18.98 10.80 10.73
N ILE A 95 -19.95 10.73 11.63
CA ILE A 95 -19.81 11.05 13.05
C ILE A 95 -19.94 9.75 13.82
N ILE A 96 -18.93 9.46 14.64
CA ILE A 96 -18.90 8.35 15.60
C ILE A 96 -18.86 9.00 16.98
N SER A 97 -19.93 8.82 17.75
CA SER A 97 -20.09 9.46 19.06
C SER A 97 -20.02 8.47 20.21
N ALA A 98 -19.96 9.03 21.42
CA ALA A 98 -20.15 8.26 22.63
C ALA A 98 -21.06 8.99 23.62
N SER A 99 -21.83 8.20 24.38
CA SER A 99 -22.75 8.69 25.40
C SER A 99 -22.80 7.78 26.62
N ARG A 100 -23.31 8.28 27.74
CA ARG A 100 -23.43 7.46 28.96
C ARG A 100 -24.57 6.45 28.83
N LYS A 101 -24.29 5.15 29.01
CA LYS A 101 -25.30 4.07 28.98
C LYS A 101 -25.81 3.70 30.37
N ALA A 102 -24.89 3.43 31.27
CA ALA A 102 -25.10 3.08 32.68
C ALA A 102 -23.92 3.66 33.48
N PRO A 103 -23.91 3.64 34.84
CA PRO A 103 -22.94 4.40 35.64
C PRO A 103 -21.53 4.48 35.08
N ASP A 104 -20.97 3.33 34.68
CA ASP A 104 -19.65 3.26 34.06
C ASP A 104 -19.69 2.83 32.57
N LEU A 105 -20.76 2.17 32.10
CA LEU A 105 -20.88 1.77 30.68
C LEU A 105 -21.08 2.95 29.74
N VAL A 106 -20.51 2.86 28.55
CA VAL A 106 -20.54 3.90 27.51
C VAL A 106 -21.19 3.33 26.27
N ASN A 107 -22.25 3.97 25.76
CA ASN A 107 -22.65 3.72 24.37
C ASN A 107 -21.58 4.32 23.47
N ALA A 108 -21.12 3.57 22.49
CA ALA A 108 -20.12 4.03 21.53
C ALA A 108 -20.54 3.71 20.10
N GLY A 109 -20.13 4.54 19.16
CA GLY A 109 -20.35 4.29 17.74
C GLY A 109 -19.35 3.29 17.18
N VAL A 110 -19.83 2.50 16.22
CA VAL A 110 -19.01 1.67 15.33
C VAL A 110 -19.65 1.66 13.95
N ILE A 111 -18.82 1.61 12.92
CA ILE A 111 -19.24 1.15 11.61
C ILE A 111 -18.26 0.09 11.10
N THR A 112 -18.76 -0.81 10.27
CA THR A 112 -17.94 -1.84 9.64
C THR A 112 -18.25 -1.93 8.16
N SER A 113 -17.26 -2.15 7.31
CA SER A 113 -17.50 -2.39 5.88
C SER A 113 -18.41 -3.61 5.68
N LYS A 114 -19.26 -3.59 4.64
CA LYS A 114 -20.17 -4.71 4.36
C LYS A 114 -19.46 -5.98 3.90
N THR A 115 -18.29 -5.81 3.34
CA THR A 115 -17.45 -6.88 2.79
C THR A 115 -16.01 -6.63 3.20
N LYS A 116 -15.19 -7.67 3.03
CA LYS A 116 -13.80 -7.67 3.47
C LYS A 116 -12.87 -7.16 2.37
N VAL A 117 -11.80 -6.50 2.76
CA VAL A 117 -10.67 -6.10 1.93
C VAL A 117 -9.53 -7.11 2.05
N LYS A 118 -8.68 -7.18 1.03
CA LYS A 118 -7.44 -7.95 1.04
C LYS A 118 -6.37 -7.22 0.24
N TYR A 119 -5.11 -7.38 0.63
CA TYR A 119 -3.96 -6.87 -0.12
C TYR A 119 -3.95 -7.39 -1.59
N PRO A 120 -3.29 -6.67 -2.52
CA PRO A 120 -2.69 -5.35 -2.34
C PRO A 120 -3.77 -4.25 -2.30
N ILE A 121 -3.73 -3.40 -1.27
CA ILE A 121 -4.72 -2.34 -1.08
C ILE A 121 -4.13 -1.16 -0.29
N PHE A 122 -4.45 0.06 -0.72
CA PHE A 122 -4.18 1.27 0.03
C PHE A 122 -5.49 1.83 0.57
N LEU A 123 -5.53 2.15 1.87
CA LEU A 123 -6.66 2.81 2.50
C LEU A 123 -6.17 4.05 3.23
N GLU A 124 -6.93 5.13 3.17
CA GLU A 124 -6.64 6.35 3.91
C GLU A 124 -7.94 7.03 4.32
N ALA A 125 -8.00 7.54 5.55
CA ALA A 125 -9.13 8.31 6.04
C ALA A 125 -8.67 9.64 6.63
N ASN A 126 -9.45 10.70 6.41
CA ASN A 126 -9.23 11.99 7.02
C ASN A 126 -10.09 12.12 8.27
N ILE A 127 -9.45 12.05 9.44
CA ILE A 127 -10.11 11.84 10.72
C ILE A 127 -9.74 12.96 11.67
N LYS A 128 -10.74 13.52 12.34
CA LYS A 128 -10.56 14.29 13.57
C LYS A 128 -11.01 13.44 14.75
N VAL A 129 -10.05 13.07 15.59
CA VAL A 129 -10.28 12.16 16.72
C VAL A 129 -11.06 12.84 17.85
N SER A 130 -11.73 12.03 18.67
CA SER A 130 -12.50 12.55 19.80
C SER A 130 -11.59 13.12 20.90
N ASN A 131 -12.16 13.96 21.76
CA ASN A 131 -11.50 14.45 22.97
C ASN A 131 -12.02 13.69 24.19
N LEU A 132 -11.99 12.36 24.12
CA LEU A 132 -12.41 11.45 25.19
C LEU A 132 -11.27 10.57 25.69
N GLU A 133 -11.42 10.00 26.88
CA GLU A 133 -10.56 8.91 27.35
C GLU A 133 -10.71 7.62 26.53
N LEU A 134 -11.80 7.52 25.77
CA LEU A 134 -11.99 6.47 24.78
C LEU A 134 -10.95 6.59 23.66
N SER A 135 -10.57 5.45 23.09
CA SER A 135 -9.82 5.42 21.84
C SER A 135 -10.71 5.88 20.69
N SER A 136 -10.09 6.48 19.67
CA SER A 136 -10.67 6.75 18.36
C SER A 136 -9.89 5.92 17.36
N ASN A 137 -10.56 5.04 16.61
CA ASN A 137 -9.86 3.98 15.89
C ASN A 137 -10.22 3.93 14.40
N PHE A 138 -9.23 3.52 13.61
CA PHE A 138 -9.38 3.08 12.22
C PHE A 138 -8.50 1.85 12.03
N TRP A 139 -9.13 0.71 11.80
CA TRP A 139 -8.45 -0.57 11.90
C TRP A 139 -9.09 -1.63 10.99
N LEU A 140 -8.35 -2.71 10.77
CA LEU A 140 -8.76 -3.86 9.96
C LEU A 140 -8.75 -5.12 10.83
N LEU A 141 -9.78 -5.96 10.74
CA LEU A 141 -9.83 -7.23 11.47
C LEU A 141 -10.37 -8.38 10.62
N SER A 142 -9.69 -9.53 10.66
CA SER A 142 -10.15 -10.75 9.99
C SER A 142 -11.39 -11.34 10.69
N GLU A 143 -12.26 -11.99 9.92
CA GLU A 143 -13.56 -12.49 10.40
C GLU A 143 -13.47 -13.53 11.54
N ASN A 144 -12.33 -14.22 11.65
CA ASN A 144 -11.99 -15.15 12.73
C ASN A 144 -11.30 -14.49 13.94
N ASP A 145 -11.21 -13.16 13.96
CA ASP A 145 -10.54 -12.35 14.99
C ASP A 145 -9.05 -12.72 15.19
N GLU A 146 -8.34 -13.17 14.15
CA GLU A 146 -6.95 -13.64 14.29
C GLU A 146 -5.88 -12.69 13.75
N ARG A 147 -6.24 -11.75 12.87
CA ARG A 147 -5.30 -10.82 12.22
C ARG A 147 -5.87 -9.40 12.24
N GLU A 148 -5.07 -8.48 12.74
CA GLU A 148 -5.46 -7.09 12.96
C GLU A 148 -4.40 -6.11 12.46
N ILE A 149 -4.83 -5.04 11.80
CA ILE A 149 -3.96 -3.93 11.39
C ILE A 149 -4.59 -2.63 11.88
N ASP A 150 -3.93 -1.96 12.82
CA ASP A 150 -4.39 -0.69 13.39
C ASP A 150 -3.71 0.47 12.68
N ILE A 151 -4.50 1.19 11.88
CA ILE A 151 -4.06 2.36 11.11
C ILE A 151 -4.08 3.61 12.00
N LEU A 152 -4.99 3.65 12.96
CA LEU A 152 -5.11 4.67 13.98
C LEU A 152 -5.67 4.01 15.25
N GLU A 153 -4.97 4.15 16.36
CA GLU A 153 -5.52 4.06 17.72
C GLU A 153 -5.01 5.25 18.53
N VAL A 154 -5.89 6.10 19.04
CA VAL A 154 -5.47 7.20 19.92
C VAL A 154 -6.51 7.57 20.96
N TYR A 155 -6.04 7.88 22.17
CA TYR A 155 -6.87 8.31 23.29
C TYR A 155 -6.85 9.84 23.38
N GLY A 156 -7.63 10.50 22.52
CA GLY A 156 -7.48 11.94 22.26
C GLY A 156 -7.76 12.87 23.43
N GLY A 157 -8.60 12.45 24.39
CA GLY A 157 -8.91 13.18 25.63
C GLY A 157 -8.17 12.67 26.85
N ALA A 158 -7.13 11.85 26.68
CA ALA A 158 -6.39 11.30 27.80
C ALA A 158 -5.82 12.38 28.73
N ARG A 159 -6.16 12.29 30.02
CA ARG A 159 -5.53 13.08 31.11
C ARG A 159 -4.02 12.88 31.13
N GLU A 160 -3.60 11.66 30.83
CA GLU A 160 -2.22 11.31 30.54
C GLU A 160 -1.87 11.86 29.16
N THR A 161 -1.28 13.06 29.14
CA THR A 161 -1.00 13.80 27.89
C THR A 161 -0.18 13.01 26.89
N TRP A 162 0.62 12.04 27.35
CA TRP A 162 1.38 11.16 26.49
C TRP A 162 0.47 10.37 25.54
N PHE A 163 -0.64 9.77 25.99
CA PHE A 163 -1.53 9.01 25.11
C PHE A 163 -2.28 9.91 24.11
N ALA A 164 -2.63 11.13 24.51
CA ALA A 164 -3.23 12.12 23.60
C ALA A 164 -2.24 12.65 22.54
N GLN A 165 -0.94 12.52 22.81
CA GLN A 165 0.17 12.91 21.93
C GLN A 165 0.67 11.79 21.05
N ASN A 166 0.55 10.54 21.49
CA ASN A 166 1.23 9.41 20.87
C ASN A 166 0.18 8.43 20.38
N MET A 167 -0.30 8.66 19.15
CA MET A 167 -1.19 7.71 18.49
C MET A 167 -0.40 6.45 18.15
N SER A 168 -1.07 5.31 18.14
CA SER A 168 -0.47 4.04 17.80
C SER A 168 -0.87 3.63 16.39
N THR A 169 0.12 3.14 15.64
CA THR A 169 -0.07 2.17 14.56
C THR A 169 0.40 0.82 15.07
N ASN A 170 -0.36 -0.25 14.81
CA ASN A 170 -0.16 -1.50 15.51
C ASN A 170 -0.62 -2.69 14.67
N PHE A 171 -0.19 -3.86 15.10
CA PHE A 171 -0.59 -5.14 14.54
C PHE A 171 -0.89 -6.09 15.67
N HIS A 172 -1.94 -6.88 15.49
CA HIS A 172 -2.17 -8.04 16.34
C HIS A 172 -2.20 -9.33 15.51
N VAL A 173 -1.62 -10.36 16.09
CA VAL A 173 -1.85 -11.74 15.68
C VAL A 173 -2.34 -12.50 16.91
N PHE A 174 -3.62 -12.83 16.89
CA PHE A 174 -4.23 -13.59 17.98
C PHE A 174 -4.17 -15.08 17.68
N LEU A 175 -3.82 -15.84 18.70
CA LEU A 175 -4.10 -17.27 18.73
C LEU A 175 -5.37 -17.46 19.56
N ARG A 176 -6.35 -18.18 19.02
CA ARG A 176 -7.67 -18.35 19.65
C ARG A 176 -7.84 -19.76 20.20
N ASN A 177 -8.57 -19.89 21.30
CA ASN A 177 -9.09 -21.17 21.76
C ASN A 177 -10.34 -21.57 20.95
N GLY A 178 -10.82 -22.82 21.10
CA GLY A 178 -12.01 -23.29 20.37
C GLY A 178 -13.32 -22.56 20.72
N ASP A 179 -13.33 -21.79 21.82
CA ASP A 179 -14.43 -20.90 22.24
C ASP A 179 -14.21 -19.43 21.84
N ASN A 180 -13.21 -19.16 20.98
CA ASN A 180 -12.77 -17.85 20.51
C ASN A 180 -12.15 -16.91 21.56
N SER A 181 -11.93 -17.38 22.80
CA SER A 181 -11.14 -16.63 23.77
C SER A 181 -9.68 -16.49 23.31
N ILE A 182 -9.04 -15.37 23.65
CA ILE A 182 -7.63 -15.11 23.31
C ILE A 182 -6.74 -16.06 24.13
N LYS A 183 -5.93 -16.84 23.41
CA LYS A 183 -4.88 -17.71 23.98
C LYS A 183 -3.53 -17.01 24.02
N SER A 184 -3.22 -16.25 22.98
CA SER A 184 -2.04 -15.38 22.87
C SER A 184 -2.42 -14.17 22.05
N ASP A 185 -1.83 -13.04 22.38
CA ASP A 185 -1.94 -11.78 21.65
C ASP A 185 -0.54 -11.28 21.37
N PHE A 186 -0.05 -11.59 20.17
CA PHE A 186 1.22 -11.08 19.70
C PHE A 186 1.02 -9.73 19.03
N ASN A 187 1.50 -8.68 19.69
CA ASN A 187 1.42 -7.32 19.18
C ASN A 187 2.73 -6.56 19.30
N ASP A 188 2.82 -5.48 18.54
CA ASP A 188 3.86 -4.47 18.69
C ASP A 188 3.37 -3.11 18.19
N GLN A 189 3.30 -2.17 19.13
CA GLN A 189 2.76 -0.84 18.92
C GLN A 189 3.89 0.13 18.58
N THR A 190 3.73 0.83 17.46
CA THR A 190 4.57 1.99 17.12
C THR A 190 3.82 3.27 17.44
N HIS A 191 4.44 4.13 18.23
CA HIS A 191 3.85 5.39 18.66
C HIS A 191 4.34 6.56 17.80
N ASN A 192 3.39 7.35 17.31
CA ASN A 192 3.64 8.50 16.45
C ASN A 192 3.15 9.78 17.14
N THR A 193 4.04 10.76 17.23
CA THR A 193 3.75 12.09 17.79
C THR A 193 3.38 13.06 16.66
N PRO A 194 2.40 13.98 16.83
CA PRO A 194 2.05 14.91 15.79
C PRO A 194 3.21 15.86 15.50
N VAL A 195 3.48 16.11 14.22
CA VAL A 195 4.47 17.10 13.79
C VAL A 195 3.94 18.53 13.98
N TRP A 196 2.62 18.70 14.05
CA TRP A 196 1.92 19.97 14.16
C TRP A 196 0.95 19.96 15.36
N GLY A 197 1.04 20.97 16.23
CA GLY A 197 0.19 21.06 17.42
C GLY A 197 0.68 20.21 18.60
N ASN A 198 -0.15 20.14 19.66
CA ASN A 198 0.22 19.45 20.90
C ASN A 198 -0.45 18.08 21.07
N THR A 199 -1.51 17.76 20.34
CA THR A 199 -2.29 16.51 20.43
C THR A 199 -3.09 16.27 19.14
N TRP A 200 -3.41 15.02 18.82
CA TRP A 200 -4.09 14.63 17.57
C TRP A 200 -5.54 15.16 17.42
N ARG A 201 -6.21 15.50 18.52
CA ARG A 201 -7.61 15.99 18.53
C ARG A 201 -7.80 17.43 18.01
N GLU A 202 -6.72 18.18 17.79
CA GLU A 202 -6.80 19.61 17.48
C GLU A 202 -7.24 19.88 16.03
N GLY A 203 -7.18 18.88 15.15
CA GLY A 203 -7.55 19.01 13.74
C GLY A 203 -7.87 17.68 13.06
N PHE A 204 -8.18 17.77 11.77
CA PHE A 204 -8.22 16.59 10.90
C PHE A 204 -6.81 16.21 10.47
N HIS A 205 -6.56 14.91 10.46
CA HIS A 205 -5.31 14.31 9.99
C HIS A 205 -5.63 13.13 9.09
N ARG A 206 -4.76 12.86 8.12
CA ARG A 206 -4.90 11.69 7.24
C ARG A 206 -4.15 10.52 7.83
N PHE A 207 -4.83 9.41 8.04
CA PHE A 207 -4.26 8.16 8.50
C PHE A 207 -4.46 7.11 7.43
N GLY A 208 -3.39 6.47 6.98
CA GLY A 208 -3.47 5.49 5.91
C GLY A 208 -2.48 4.34 6.06
N ALA A 209 -2.79 3.25 5.37
CA ALA A 209 -1.94 2.08 5.28
C ALA A 209 -1.92 1.56 3.85
N TYR A 210 -0.73 1.26 3.35
CA TYR A 210 -0.55 0.41 2.18
C TYR A 210 -0.24 -1.01 2.64
N TRP A 211 -1.24 -1.87 2.61
CA TRP A 211 -1.08 -3.31 2.81
C TRP A 211 -0.78 -3.94 1.46
N LYS A 212 0.51 -4.11 1.16
CA LYS A 212 1.01 -4.56 -0.15
C LYS A 212 0.94 -6.07 -0.30
N SER A 213 1.30 -6.79 0.77
CA SER A 213 1.40 -8.25 0.79
C SER A 213 1.12 -8.78 2.20
N PRO A 214 1.08 -10.12 2.42
CA PRO A 214 0.91 -10.68 3.76
C PRO A 214 1.93 -10.20 4.79
N THR A 215 3.10 -9.75 4.35
CA THR A 215 4.21 -9.36 5.23
C THR A 215 4.73 -7.97 4.90
N ASP A 216 4.01 -7.17 4.12
CA ASP A 216 4.39 -5.80 3.81
C ASP A 216 3.17 -4.90 4.01
N VAL A 217 3.21 -4.18 5.12
CA VAL A 217 2.26 -3.13 5.46
C VAL A 217 3.08 -1.90 5.81
N THR A 218 2.75 -0.77 5.20
CA THR A 218 3.41 0.52 5.46
C THR A 218 2.36 1.54 5.87
N PHE A 219 2.57 2.25 6.98
CA PHE A 219 1.66 3.28 7.46
C PHE A 219 2.07 4.68 6.97
N TYR A 220 1.07 5.55 6.84
CA TYR A 220 1.21 6.93 6.41
C TYR A 220 0.38 7.84 7.30
N ILE A 221 0.98 8.94 7.73
CA ILE A 221 0.29 10.00 8.47
C ILE A 221 0.50 11.33 7.74
N ASP A 222 -0.58 12.02 7.42
CA ASP A 222 -0.56 13.26 6.63
C ASP A 222 0.24 13.13 5.32
N GLY A 223 0.17 11.94 4.71
CA GLY A 223 0.86 11.57 3.48
C GLY A 223 2.37 11.39 3.61
N GLN A 224 2.90 11.33 4.84
CA GLN A 224 4.28 10.95 5.12
C GLN A 224 4.32 9.51 5.62
N GLU A 225 5.21 8.70 5.08
CA GLU A 225 5.48 7.35 5.58
C GLU A 225 5.97 7.42 7.03
N THR A 226 5.48 6.55 7.90
CA THR A 226 5.96 6.45 9.28
C THR A 226 7.36 5.82 9.30
N GLN A 227 8.25 6.33 10.15
CA GLN A 227 9.65 5.84 10.18
C GLN A 227 9.80 4.41 10.71
N GLN A 228 8.77 3.92 11.41
CA GLN A 228 8.68 2.62 12.04
C GLN A 228 7.23 2.14 11.93
N GLY A 229 7.03 0.84 12.17
CA GLY A 229 5.70 0.25 12.21
C GLY A 229 5.33 -0.51 10.94
N SER A 230 6.27 -0.85 10.07
CA SER A 230 5.99 -1.86 9.05
C SER A 230 6.02 -3.29 9.63
N TRP A 231 5.32 -4.23 8.97
CA TRP A 231 5.36 -5.63 9.39
C TRP A 231 6.79 -6.17 9.49
N ASP A 232 7.74 -5.76 8.65
CA ASP A 232 9.11 -6.26 8.71
C ASP A 232 9.92 -5.72 9.90
N GLU A 233 9.57 -4.54 10.41
CA GLU A 233 10.35 -3.84 11.44
C GLU A 233 9.91 -4.19 12.87
N VAL A 234 8.63 -4.50 13.06
CA VAL A 234 8.07 -4.70 14.40
C VAL A 234 8.63 -5.97 15.09
N VAL A 235 8.62 -6.02 16.42
CA VAL A 235 8.98 -7.21 17.20
C VAL A 235 7.78 -7.63 18.03
N MET A 236 6.94 -8.46 17.44
CA MET A 236 5.68 -8.91 18.05
C MET A 236 5.94 -9.77 19.27
N LYS A 237 5.39 -9.34 20.41
CA LYS A 237 5.49 -10.01 21.69
C LYS A 237 4.12 -10.40 22.18
N ASP A 238 4.02 -11.60 22.75
CA ASP A 238 2.84 -12.06 23.49
C ASP A 238 2.77 -11.39 24.86
N LYS A 239 2.63 -10.07 24.85
CA LYS A 239 2.93 -9.18 26.00
C LYS A 239 2.11 -9.52 27.23
N ASP A 240 0.84 -9.88 27.02
CA ASP A 240 -0.12 -10.05 28.10
C ASP A 240 -0.23 -11.50 28.60
N TYR A 241 0.43 -12.46 27.93
CA TYR A 241 0.33 -13.88 28.27
C TYR A 241 1.69 -14.53 28.56
N THR A 242 2.55 -14.72 27.55
CA THR A 242 3.79 -15.51 27.71
C THR A 242 5.07 -14.69 27.67
N GLY A 243 5.04 -13.46 27.14
CA GLY A 243 6.20 -12.63 26.86
C GLY A 243 7.08 -13.14 25.71
N THR A 244 6.63 -14.18 24.99
CA THR A 244 7.36 -14.78 23.88
C THR A 244 7.39 -13.85 22.68
N ILE A 245 8.51 -13.81 21.95
CA ILE A 245 8.59 -13.12 20.66
C ILE A 245 8.11 -14.05 19.55
N MET A 246 7.22 -13.57 18.69
CA MET A 246 6.71 -14.33 17.56
C MET A 246 7.82 -14.70 16.57
N ASN A 247 7.78 -15.95 16.06
CA ASN A 247 8.49 -16.28 14.83
C ASN A 247 7.66 -15.89 13.60
N LYS A 248 7.99 -14.76 12.97
CA LYS A 248 7.29 -14.23 11.79
C LYS A 248 7.39 -15.11 10.54
N GLU A 249 8.25 -16.13 10.50
CA GLU A 249 8.25 -17.10 9.40
C GLU A 249 7.00 -18.00 9.40
N LEU A 250 6.29 -18.08 10.52
CA LEU A 250 5.12 -18.95 10.71
C LEU A 250 3.78 -18.20 10.59
N TYR A 251 3.80 -16.87 10.58
CA TYR A 251 2.61 -16.03 10.65
C TYR A 251 2.72 -14.85 9.67
N ASN A 252 1.58 -14.33 9.26
CA ASN A 252 1.46 -13.23 8.31
C ASN A 252 0.08 -12.58 8.43
N MET A 253 -0.14 -11.48 7.70
CA MET A 253 -1.43 -10.83 7.50
C MET A 253 -2.08 -11.32 6.19
N ASP A 254 -2.27 -12.64 5.99
CA ASP A 254 -2.85 -13.23 4.76
C ASP A 254 -4.36 -13.56 4.86
N GLU A 255 -5.14 -12.71 5.50
CA GLU A 255 -6.58 -12.96 5.72
C GLU A 255 -7.40 -11.78 5.20
N GLU A 256 -8.59 -12.03 4.65
CA GLU A 256 -9.49 -10.91 4.32
C GLU A 256 -10.00 -10.25 5.60
N MET A 257 -10.03 -8.92 5.64
CA MET A 257 -10.37 -8.16 6.84
C MET A 257 -11.50 -7.17 6.59
N PHE A 258 -12.34 -6.93 7.60
CA PHE A 258 -13.28 -5.83 7.58
C PHE A 258 -12.58 -4.50 7.86
N ILE A 259 -13.05 -3.41 7.27
CA ILE A 259 -12.67 -2.05 7.68
C ILE A 259 -13.56 -1.65 8.85
N ILE A 260 -12.96 -1.16 9.94
CA ILE A 260 -13.67 -0.77 11.15
C ILE A 260 -13.25 0.65 11.56
N LEU A 261 -14.26 1.45 11.89
CA LEU A 261 -14.11 2.80 12.44
C LEU A 261 -15.01 2.88 13.68
N ASP A 262 -14.45 3.24 14.83
CA ASP A 262 -15.18 3.27 16.09
C ASP A 262 -14.53 4.16 17.16
N THR A 263 -15.14 4.11 18.34
CA THR A 263 -14.53 4.54 19.59
C THR A 263 -14.71 3.46 20.64
N GLU A 264 -13.71 3.27 21.51
CA GLU A 264 -13.74 2.19 22.50
C GLU A 264 -13.21 2.62 23.86
N ASP A 265 -13.75 2.01 24.91
CA ASP A 265 -13.12 1.89 26.22
C ASP A 265 -12.32 0.58 26.27
N HIS A 266 -11.02 0.69 26.53
CA HIS A 266 -10.17 -0.47 26.78
C HIS A 266 -10.08 -0.76 28.28
N SER A 267 -10.29 -2.02 28.67
CA SER A 267 -10.34 -2.44 30.07
C SER A 267 -9.10 -2.03 30.86
N TRP A 268 -7.90 -2.14 30.29
CA TRP A 268 -6.67 -1.76 30.98
C TRP A 268 -6.62 -0.26 31.33
N ARG A 269 -7.31 0.61 30.59
CA ARG A 269 -7.44 2.04 30.92
C ARG A 269 -8.52 2.27 31.97
N SER A 270 -9.70 1.68 31.79
CA SER A 270 -10.81 1.89 32.74
C SER A 270 -10.57 1.25 34.10
N GLU A 271 -9.91 0.09 34.15
CA GLU A 271 -9.45 -0.54 35.40
C GLU A 271 -8.41 0.31 36.14
N ALA A 272 -7.61 1.09 35.40
CA ALA A 272 -6.70 2.09 35.96
C ALA A 272 -7.41 3.40 36.39
N GLY A 273 -8.73 3.50 36.21
CA GLY A 273 -9.53 4.68 36.53
C GLY A 273 -9.52 5.77 35.46
N ASN A 274 -8.92 5.51 34.29
CA ASN A 274 -8.93 6.41 33.14
C ASN A 274 -10.21 6.17 32.33
N ILE A 275 -11.34 6.68 32.86
CA ILE A 275 -12.66 6.57 32.23
C ILE A 275 -13.16 7.92 31.73
N ALA A 276 -13.92 7.92 30.64
CA ALA A 276 -14.61 9.13 30.18
C ALA A 276 -15.62 9.58 31.23
N THR A 277 -15.61 10.87 31.57
CA THR A 277 -16.51 11.40 32.60
C THR A 277 -17.90 11.67 32.04
N ASN A 278 -18.91 11.76 32.91
CA ASN A 278 -20.25 12.20 32.49
C ASN A 278 -20.25 13.59 31.88
N ALA A 279 -19.35 14.48 32.33
CA ALA A 279 -19.23 15.82 31.78
C ALA A 279 -18.66 15.79 30.36
N ASP A 280 -17.61 14.99 30.12
CA ASP A 280 -17.00 14.89 28.79
C ASP A 280 -17.92 14.19 27.79
N LEU A 281 -18.63 13.14 28.20
CA LEU A 281 -19.62 12.46 27.35
C LEU A 281 -20.85 13.30 27.03
N ALA A 282 -21.18 14.30 27.87
CA ALA A 282 -22.27 15.23 27.61
C ALA A 282 -21.82 16.43 26.75
N ASP A 283 -20.51 16.62 26.55
CA ASP A 283 -19.94 17.72 25.79
C ASP A 283 -19.82 17.33 24.31
N ALA A 284 -20.74 17.89 23.51
CA ALA A 284 -20.82 17.65 22.07
C ALA A 284 -19.56 18.08 21.28
N SER A 285 -18.68 18.88 21.88
CA SER A 285 -17.38 19.28 21.30
C SER A 285 -16.27 18.27 21.57
N LYS A 286 -16.49 17.32 22.46
CA LYS A 286 -15.51 16.30 22.86
C LYS A 286 -15.89 14.91 22.42
N ASN A 287 -17.17 14.56 22.52
CA ASN A 287 -17.63 13.18 22.50
C ASN A 287 -17.79 12.56 21.10
N LYS A 288 -17.08 13.07 20.10
CA LYS A 288 -17.22 12.67 18.70
C LYS A 288 -15.87 12.55 18.02
N MET A 289 -15.68 11.44 17.33
CA MET A 289 -14.76 11.30 16.22
C MET A 289 -15.50 11.67 14.93
N TYR A 290 -14.82 12.41 14.05
CA TYR A 290 -15.32 12.81 12.75
C TYR A 290 -14.45 12.20 11.67
N VAL A 291 -15.07 11.58 10.66
CA VAL A 291 -14.42 11.08 9.46
C VAL A 291 -15.00 11.88 8.30
N ASP A 292 -14.17 12.76 7.74
CA ASP A 292 -14.52 13.60 6.59
C ASP A 292 -14.68 12.70 5.37
N TRP A 293 -13.68 11.85 5.14
CA TRP A 293 -13.74 10.84 4.09
C TRP A 293 -12.88 9.63 4.42
N ILE A 294 -13.19 8.52 3.76
CA ILE A 294 -12.32 7.38 3.58
C ILE A 294 -12.18 7.09 2.10
N ARG A 295 -10.95 6.86 1.63
CA ARG A 295 -10.64 6.49 0.25
C ARG A 295 -9.81 5.22 0.23
N VAL A 296 -10.17 4.33 -0.68
CA VAL A 296 -9.57 3.00 -0.80
C VAL A 296 -9.19 2.80 -2.25
N TYR A 297 -7.96 2.38 -2.49
CA TYR A 297 -7.43 2.14 -3.83
C TYR A 297 -6.84 0.75 -3.91
N GLN A 298 -7.03 0.12 -5.06
CA GLN A 298 -6.33 -1.10 -5.43
C GLN A 298 -5.41 -0.81 -6.60
N PRO A 299 -4.20 -1.38 -6.61
CA PRO A 299 -3.34 -1.24 -7.76
C PRO A 299 -3.91 -2.12 -8.89
N VAL A 300 -4.11 -1.52 -10.05
CA VAL A 300 -4.55 -2.23 -11.26
C VAL A 300 -3.63 -1.90 -12.41
N SER A 301 -3.61 -2.76 -13.41
CA SER A 301 -2.91 -2.46 -14.66
C SER A 301 -3.49 -1.18 -15.28
N ASP A 302 -2.62 -0.32 -15.80
CA ASP A 302 -2.97 1.01 -16.33
C ASP A 302 -3.89 1.02 -17.57
N GLY A 303 -4.37 -0.13 -18.02
CA GLY A 303 -5.39 -0.26 -19.05
C GLY A 303 -4.92 0.08 -20.47
N SER A 304 -3.62 0.27 -20.69
CA SER A 304 -3.00 0.49 -22.00
C SER A 304 -3.16 -0.74 -22.90
N SER A 305 -4.33 -0.90 -23.51
CA SER A 305 -4.62 -1.98 -24.47
C SER A 305 -4.17 -1.57 -25.86
N GLY A 306 -2.91 -1.89 -26.19
CA GLY A 306 -2.32 -1.52 -27.48
C GLY A 306 -0.95 -2.11 -27.78
N GLY A 307 -0.78 -3.43 -27.60
CA GLY A 307 0.36 -4.17 -28.16
C GLY A 307 1.33 -4.70 -27.10
N ASN A 308 1.43 -6.02 -27.05
CA ASN A 308 2.42 -6.82 -26.34
C ASN A 308 3.79 -6.13 -26.14
N THR A 309 4.05 -5.57 -24.96
CA THR A 309 5.18 -5.82 -24.05
C THR A 309 4.97 -5.07 -22.72
N GLY A 310 5.63 -5.48 -21.63
CA GLY A 310 5.58 -4.79 -20.32
C GLY A 310 4.80 -5.49 -19.18
N GLY A 311 4.61 -6.81 -19.24
CA GLY A 311 3.99 -7.56 -18.14
C GLY A 311 4.91 -7.75 -16.94
N ASP A 312 4.31 -8.11 -15.79
CA ASP A 312 4.95 -8.84 -14.70
C ASP A 312 6.12 -9.67 -15.24
N ILE A 313 7.33 -9.39 -14.75
CA ILE A 313 8.49 -10.16 -15.13
C ILE A 313 8.30 -11.57 -14.57
N ASN A 314 7.81 -12.48 -15.40
CA ASN A 314 7.47 -13.83 -14.99
C ASN A 314 8.78 -14.61 -14.73
N PRO A 315 8.99 -15.12 -13.50
CA PRO A 315 10.22 -15.81 -13.14
C PRO A 315 10.45 -17.12 -13.92
N ASN A 316 9.41 -17.65 -14.56
CA ASN A 316 9.48 -18.84 -15.41
C ASN A 316 9.75 -18.52 -16.89
N THR A 317 9.76 -17.24 -17.26
CA THR A 317 10.02 -16.77 -18.62
C THR A 317 11.51 -16.44 -18.80
N GLN A 318 12.02 -16.69 -20.00
CA GLN A 318 13.35 -16.26 -20.41
C GLN A 318 13.21 -15.01 -21.26
N TYR A 319 14.05 -14.02 -21.00
CA TYR A 319 14.04 -12.74 -21.68
C TYR A 319 15.40 -12.47 -22.31
N GLN A 320 15.41 -11.84 -23.47
CA GLN A 320 16.56 -11.07 -23.94
C GLN A 320 16.50 -9.66 -23.35
N VAL A 321 17.66 -9.15 -22.96
CA VAL A 321 17.81 -7.77 -22.47
C VAL A 321 18.38 -6.93 -23.61
N VAL A 322 17.58 -6.06 -24.20
CA VAL A 322 17.88 -5.36 -25.46
C VAL A 322 18.20 -3.90 -25.19
N ALA A 323 19.42 -3.46 -25.48
CA ALA A 323 19.82 -2.06 -25.31
C ALA A 323 19.13 -1.14 -26.33
N LYS A 324 18.44 -0.09 -25.84
CA LYS A 324 17.62 0.81 -26.67
C LYS A 324 18.41 1.53 -27.76
N HIS A 325 19.64 1.97 -27.47
CA HIS A 325 20.44 2.76 -28.42
C HIS A 325 20.95 1.95 -29.61
N SER A 326 21.09 0.63 -29.48
CA SER A 326 21.70 -0.24 -30.49
C SER A 326 20.77 -1.33 -31.02
N ASN A 327 19.65 -1.60 -30.34
CA ASN A 327 18.78 -2.75 -30.57
C ASN A 327 19.53 -4.09 -30.49
N LYS A 328 20.59 -4.15 -29.67
CA LYS A 328 21.41 -5.34 -29.47
C LYS A 328 21.17 -5.95 -28.10
N CYS A 329 21.34 -7.27 -28.04
CA CYS A 329 21.08 -8.05 -26.85
C CYS A 329 22.32 -8.11 -25.96
N VAL A 330 22.11 -8.03 -24.65
CA VAL A 330 23.12 -8.43 -23.66
C VAL A 330 23.42 -9.92 -23.86
N ASP A 331 24.71 -10.25 -23.84
CA ASP A 331 25.25 -11.53 -24.29
C ASP A 331 26.41 -11.95 -23.38
N VAL A 332 26.42 -13.21 -22.95
CA VAL A 332 27.54 -13.78 -22.19
C VAL A 332 28.74 -14.01 -23.11
N VAL A 333 29.84 -13.31 -22.84
CA VAL A 333 31.06 -13.37 -23.67
C VAL A 333 31.57 -14.81 -23.81
N ASP A 334 31.74 -15.25 -25.06
CA ASP A 334 32.24 -16.58 -25.46
C ASP A 334 31.44 -17.76 -24.86
N SER A 335 30.15 -17.58 -24.54
CA SER A 335 29.31 -18.58 -23.85
C SER A 335 29.93 -19.10 -22.53
N LYS A 336 30.82 -18.31 -21.91
CA LYS A 336 31.58 -18.74 -20.72
C LYS A 336 30.66 -18.94 -19.51
N LYS A 337 30.88 -20.04 -18.79
CA LYS A 337 30.07 -20.44 -17.62
C LYS A 337 30.80 -20.33 -16.28
N SER A 338 31.97 -19.71 -16.26
CA SER A 338 32.78 -19.55 -15.05
C SER A 338 32.52 -18.21 -14.37
N ASN A 339 32.59 -18.18 -13.02
CA ASN A 339 32.59 -16.96 -12.23
C ASN A 339 33.60 -15.93 -12.78
N GLY A 340 33.20 -14.66 -12.78
CA GLY A 340 34.02 -13.55 -13.24
C GLY A 340 34.02 -13.33 -14.76
N SER A 341 33.33 -14.18 -15.53
CA SER A 341 33.09 -13.95 -16.96
C SER A 341 32.14 -12.75 -17.14
N THR A 342 32.30 -12.01 -18.24
CA THR A 342 31.63 -10.72 -18.48
C THR A 342 30.48 -10.84 -19.47
N TYR A 343 29.78 -9.72 -19.63
CA TYR A 343 28.76 -9.53 -20.64
C TYR A 343 29.19 -8.48 -21.67
N GLN A 344 28.66 -8.63 -22.88
CA GLN A 344 28.82 -7.72 -24.00
C GLN A 344 27.44 -7.47 -24.63
N GLN A 345 27.34 -6.56 -25.60
CA GLN A 345 26.22 -6.54 -26.53
C GLN A 345 26.60 -7.23 -27.85
N THR A 346 25.66 -7.97 -28.44
CA THR A 346 25.76 -8.51 -29.80
C THR A 346 24.41 -8.46 -30.50
N ALA A 347 24.38 -8.68 -31.82
CA ALA A 347 23.12 -8.84 -32.55
C ALA A 347 22.23 -9.90 -31.87
N CYS A 348 20.95 -9.56 -31.67
CA CYS A 348 19.98 -10.47 -31.08
C CYS A 348 19.77 -11.70 -31.96
N SER A 349 19.78 -12.89 -31.35
CA SER A 349 19.52 -14.16 -32.02
C SER A 349 18.49 -14.97 -31.25
N ASN A 350 17.47 -15.44 -31.96
CA ASN A 350 16.49 -16.37 -31.40
C ASN A 350 17.20 -17.67 -30.95
N ASN A 351 16.72 -18.28 -29.86
CA ASN A 351 17.25 -19.52 -29.29
C ASN A 351 18.74 -19.50 -28.87
N ASN A 352 19.37 -18.33 -28.72
CA ASN A 352 20.71 -18.23 -28.18
C ASN A 352 20.68 -18.16 -26.64
N SER A 353 21.14 -19.21 -25.96
CA SER A 353 21.17 -19.25 -24.48
C SER A 353 22.03 -18.19 -23.82
N ASP A 354 22.98 -17.60 -24.56
CA ASP A 354 23.90 -16.58 -24.06
C ASP A 354 23.22 -15.23 -23.89
N GLN A 355 22.07 -15.05 -24.56
CA GLN A 355 21.28 -13.82 -24.59
C GLN A 355 19.95 -13.98 -23.84
N GLN A 356 19.85 -14.99 -22.97
CA GLN A 356 18.60 -15.37 -22.33
C GLN A 356 18.75 -15.31 -20.82
N PHE A 357 17.83 -14.63 -20.15
CA PHE A 357 17.90 -14.30 -18.74
C PHE A 357 16.55 -14.56 -18.07
N SER A 358 16.58 -15.13 -16.87
CA SER A 358 15.42 -15.14 -15.98
C SER A 358 15.61 -14.11 -14.88
N PHE A 359 14.52 -13.46 -14.49
CA PHE A 359 14.50 -12.51 -13.39
C PHE A 359 13.72 -13.14 -12.25
N THR A 360 14.28 -13.15 -11.05
CA THR A 360 13.62 -13.66 -9.86
C THR A 360 13.53 -12.54 -8.86
N GLU A 361 12.31 -12.14 -8.50
CA GLU A 361 12.07 -11.14 -7.48
C GLU A 361 12.62 -11.63 -6.12
N LEU A 362 13.25 -10.71 -5.41
CA LEU A 362 13.77 -10.82 -4.05
C LEU A 362 12.95 -9.88 -3.15
N SER A 363 13.27 -9.80 -1.86
CA SER A 363 12.59 -8.85 -0.97
C SER A 363 12.80 -7.39 -1.39
N ASN A 364 11.81 -6.53 -1.08
CA ASN A 364 11.84 -5.08 -1.30
C ASN A 364 11.98 -4.65 -2.77
N GLY A 365 11.36 -5.38 -3.71
CA GLY A 365 11.28 -5.00 -5.13
C GLY A 365 12.58 -5.15 -5.94
N PHE A 366 13.62 -5.78 -5.36
CA PHE A 366 14.85 -6.08 -6.09
C PHE A 366 14.74 -7.40 -6.84
N TYR A 367 15.51 -7.56 -7.92
CA TYR A 367 15.57 -8.78 -8.71
C TYR A 367 16.97 -9.37 -8.71
N SER A 368 17.03 -10.69 -8.71
CA SER A 368 18.19 -11.46 -9.17
C SER A 368 18.03 -11.76 -10.66
N ILE A 369 19.06 -11.46 -11.46
CA ILE A 369 19.06 -11.67 -12.92
C ILE A 369 20.00 -12.82 -13.25
N LYS A 370 19.48 -13.94 -13.73
CA LYS A 370 20.26 -15.17 -13.96
C LYS A 370 20.39 -15.48 -15.45
N ALA A 371 21.62 -15.67 -15.92
CA ALA A 371 21.89 -16.06 -17.30
C ALA A 371 21.57 -17.55 -17.53
N LYS A 372 20.82 -17.86 -18.58
CA LYS A 372 20.37 -19.21 -18.93
C LYS A 372 21.52 -20.16 -19.26
N VAL A 373 22.53 -19.68 -19.99
CA VAL A 373 23.67 -20.52 -20.43
C VAL A 373 24.47 -21.12 -19.27
N SER A 374 24.63 -20.38 -18.18
CA SER A 374 25.52 -20.71 -17.06
C SER A 374 24.80 -20.98 -15.74
N ASN A 375 23.55 -20.55 -15.60
CA ASN A 375 22.81 -20.47 -14.33
C ASN A 375 23.48 -19.59 -13.25
N LEU A 376 24.37 -18.67 -13.67
CA LEU A 376 25.00 -17.69 -12.81
C LEU A 376 24.26 -16.35 -12.86
N CYS A 377 24.37 -15.57 -11.79
CA CYS A 377 23.68 -14.31 -11.61
C CYS A 377 24.54 -13.11 -12.03
N LEU A 378 23.87 -12.09 -12.56
CA LEU A 378 24.44 -10.77 -12.86
C LEU A 378 24.95 -10.15 -11.56
N ASP A 379 26.23 -9.80 -11.53
CA ASP A 379 26.98 -9.43 -10.35
C ASP A 379 27.83 -8.18 -10.63
N LEU A 380 27.72 -7.19 -9.74
CA LEU A 380 28.62 -6.05 -9.72
C LEU A 380 29.96 -6.46 -9.10
N SER A 381 31.01 -6.47 -9.91
CA SER A 381 32.32 -7.00 -9.49
C SER A 381 32.86 -6.28 -8.27
N ALA A 382 33.07 -7.06 -7.19
CA ALA A 382 33.55 -6.59 -5.89
C ALA A 382 32.74 -5.45 -5.25
N GLY A 383 31.47 -5.24 -5.68
CA GLY A 383 30.62 -4.15 -5.18
C GLY A 383 31.17 -2.76 -5.47
N SER A 384 32.05 -2.61 -6.47
CA SER A 384 32.70 -1.35 -6.78
C SER A 384 31.69 -0.31 -7.22
N THR A 385 31.67 0.88 -6.60
CA THR A 385 30.77 1.99 -6.94
C THR A 385 31.35 2.93 -8.01
N ALA A 386 32.52 2.61 -8.58
CA ALA A 386 33.14 3.41 -9.62
C ALA A 386 32.37 3.37 -10.95
N ASN A 387 32.41 4.46 -11.71
CA ASN A 387 31.94 4.46 -13.10
C ASN A 387 32.82 3.54 -13.96
N GLY A 388 32.21 2.77 -14.85
CA GLY A 388 32.89 1.75 -15.65
C GLY A 388 33.24 0.48 -14.86
N ALA A 389 32.73 0.33 -13.63
CA ALA A 389 32.91 -0.92 -12.90
C ALA A 389 32.30 -2.10 -13.69
N LYS A 390 33.01 -3.22 -13.63
CA LYS A 390 32.72 -4.42 -14.41
C LYS A 390 31.45 -5.10 -13.91
N ILE A 391 30.57 -5.43 -14.85
CA ILE A 391 29.48 -6.39 -14.63
C ILE A 391 29.95 -7.77 -15.06
N GLN A 392 29.78 -8.73 -14.16
CA GLN A 392 30.23 -10.10 -14.33
C GLN A 392 29.14 -11.08 -13.94
N GLN A 393 29.35 -12.35 -14.22
CA GLN A 393 28.50 -13.42 -13.69
C GLN A 393 29.17 -14.11 -12.50
N TRP A 394 28.38 -14.46 -11.49
CA TRP A 394 28.85 -15.16 -10.31
C TRP A 394 27.79 -16.13 -9.78
N VAL A 395 28.20 -17.08 -8.93
CA VAL A 395 27.26 -17.96 -8.23
C VAL A 395 26.20 -17.11 -7.52
N CYS A 396 24.94 -17.44 -7.78
CA CYS A 396 23.78 -16.74 -7.24
C CYS A 396 23.74 -16.82 -5.72
N ASN A 397 23.59 -15.65 -5.07
CA ASN A 397 23.39 -15.53 -3.64
C ASN A 397 22.36 -14.42 -3.40
N SER A 398 21.15 -14.79 -2.98
CA SER A 398 20.03 -13.86 -2.77
C SER A 398 20.25 -12.86 -1.63
N SER A 399 21.26 -13.05 -0.77
CA SER A 399 21.65 -12.08 0.26
C SER A 399 22.81 -11.16 -0.17
N ASN A 400 23.44 -11.43 -1.32
CA ASN A 400 24.54 -10.61 -1.83
C ASN A 400 24.01 -9.37 -2.57
N GLN A 401 24.19 -8.19 -1.97
CA GLN A 401 23.69 -6.93 -2.54
C GLN A 401 24.29 -6.60 -3.92
N ASN A 402 25.47 -7.13 -4.27
CA ASN A 402 26.07 -6.96 -5.60
C ASN A 402 25.23 -7.60 -6.72
N GLN A 403 24.32 -8.51 -6.37
CA GLN A 403 23.46 -9.27 -7.28
C GLN A 403 21.98 -8.87 -7.18
N MET A 404 21.68 -7.78 -6.46
CA MET A 404 20.35 -7.23 -6.33
C MET A 404 20.20 -6.04 -7.28
N TRP A 405 19.21 -6.14 -8.16
CA TRP A 405 18.99 -5.17 -9.24
C TRP A 405 17.58 -4.59 -9.15
N ASP A 406 17.47 -3.28 -9.08
CA ASP A 406 16.22 -2.56 -9.17
C ASP A 406 15.86 -2.37 -10.64
N LEU A 407 14.62 -2.67 -11.02
CA LEU A 407 14.11 -2.53 -12.38
C LEU A 407 13.08 -1.40 -12.42
N ILE A 408 13.56 -0.23 -12.83
CA ILE A 408 12.76 0.99 -12.86
C ILE A 408 12.18 1.14 -14.26
N ASP A 409 10.86 1.00 -14.41
CA ASP A 409 10.19 1.29 -15.68
C ASP A 409 10.31 2.77 -16.03
N LYS A 410 10.67 3.03 -17.28
CA LYS A 410 10.81 4.36 -17.89
C LYS A 410 9.76 4.61 -18.97
N GLY A 411 8.76 3.73 -19.07
CA GLY A 411 7.72 3.71 -20.09
C GLY A 411 8.22 3.18 -21.43
N ASN A 412 7.28 2.87 -22.32
CA ASN A 412 7.55 2.33 -23.67
C ASN A 412 8.39 1.03 -23.65
N ASP A 413 8.13 0.14 -22.70
CA ASP A 413 8.85 -1.13 -22.53
C ASP A 413 10.37 -0.97 -22.36
N GLN A 414 10.77 0.11 -21.69
CA GLN A 414 12.16 0.41 -21.38
C GLN A 414 12.37 0.43 -19.88
N TYR A 415 13.36 -0.32 -19.43
CA TYR A 415 13.78 -0.38 -18.05
C TYR A 415 15.13 0.30 -17.88
N GLU A 416 15.27 1.02 -16.77
CA GLU A 416 16.56 1.32 -16.17
C GLU A 416 16.87 0.25 -15.13
N ILE A 417 17.98 -0.47 -15.29
CA ILE A 417 18.37 -1.53 -14.36
C ILE A 417 19.46 -0.97 -13.45
N ARG A 418 19.21 -0.84 -12.14
CA ARG A 418 20.16 -0.26 -11.17
C ARG A 418 20.68 -1.28 -10.18
N ASN A 419 21.97 -1.22 -9.85
CA ASN A 419 22.52 -2.08 -8.81
C ASN A 419 22.18 -1.52 -7.41
N LYS A 420 21.81 -2.39 -6.46
CA LYS A 420 21.48 -1.99 -5.09
C LYS A 420 22.63 -1.31 -4.35
N VAL A 421 23.88 -1.78 -4.52
CA VAL A 421 25.04 -1.26 -3.76
C VAL A 421 25.44 0.13 -4.23
N SER A 422 25.47 0.36 -5.53
CA SER A 422 25.97 1.61 -6.12
C SER A 422 24.87 2.62 -6.44
N ASN A 423 23.61 2.17 -6.55
CA ASN A 423 22.49 2.91 -7.13
C ASN A 423 22.79 3.46 -8.54
N LYS A 424 23.69 2.79 -9.27
CA LYS A 424 24.10 3.15 -10.64
C LYS A 424 23.46 2.25 -11.67
N CYS A 425 23.35 2.79 -12.88
CA CYS A 425 22.68 2.17 -13.99
C CYS A 425 23.57 1.17 -14.71
N LEU A 426 22.99 0.06 -15.13
CA LEU A 426 23.54 -0.81 -16.15
C LEU A 426 23.75 0.01 -17.44
N ASP A 427 24.90 -0.13 -18.07
CA ASP A 427 25.35 0.77 -19.14
C ASP A 427 26.16 0.02 -20.19
N ILE A 428 25.81 0.19 -21.47
CA ILE A 428 26.70 -0.20 -22.58
C ILE A 428 27.79 0.86 -22.74
N ALA A 429 29.01 0.47 -22.42
CA ALA A 429 30.15 1.36 -22.25
C ALA A 429 30.37 2.25 -23.48
N GLY A 430 30.44 3.56 -23.25
CA GLY A 430 30.74 4.55 -24.28
C GLY A 430 29.67 4.71 -25.35
N LYS A 431 28.44 4.21 -25.14
CA LYS A 431 27.34 4.24 -26.13
C LYS A 431 27.69 3.54 -27.45
N VAL A 432 28.66 2.64 -27.42
CA VAL A 432 29.13 1.93 -28.62
C VAL A 432 27.97 1.08 -29.17
N THR A 433 27.81 1.04 -30.49
CA THR A 433 26.74 0.27 -31.18
C THR A 433 27.27 -0.98 -31.90
N SER A 434 28.59 -1.16 -31.98
CA SER A 434 29.21 -2.36 -32.54
C SER A 434 29.08 -3.57 -31.60
N ASP A 435 29.20 -4.77 -32.16
CA ASP A 435 29.25 -6.00 -31.36
C ASP A 435 30.50 -6.01 -30.47
N GLY A 436 30.40 -6.69 -29.33
CA GLY A 436 31.49 -6.80 -28.36
C GLY A 436 31.63 -5.60 -27.42
N ALA A 437 30.76 -4.59 -27.50
CA ALA A 437 30.76 -3.49 -26.53
C ALA A 437 30.44 -4.03 -25.14
N SER A 438 31.23 -3.64 -24.14
CA SER A 438 31.12 -4.18 -22.78
C SER A 438 29.92 -3.63 -22.02
N LEU A 439 29.29 -4.51 -21.23
CA LEU A 439 28.31 -4.12 -20.21
C LEU A 439 29.04 -3.69 -18.93
N THR A 440 28.74 -2.49 -18.44
CA THR A 440 29.34 -1.89 -17.25
C THR A 440 28.25 -1.25 -16.39
N GLN A 441 28.64 -0.59 -15.29
CA GLN A 441 27.75 0.40 -14.67
C GLN A 441 28.26 1.83 -14.91
N TRP A 442 27.35 2.79 -14.87
CA TRP A 442 27.67 4.21 -14.89
C TRP A 442 26.63 5.00 -14.09
N ASN A 443 26.96 6.23 -13.68
CA ASN A 443 25.96 7.15 -13.14
C ASN A 443 24.75 7.22 -14.07
N CYS A 444 23.55 7.20 -13.50
CA CYS A 444 22.33 7.33 -14.27
C CYS A 444 22.21 8.75 -14.82
N TYR A 445 22.01 8.87 -16.14
CA TYR A 445 21.82 10.18 -16.80
C TYR A 445 20.73 10.13 -17.88
N ASP A 446 19.84 9.13 -17.84
CA ASP A 446 18.75 8.95 -18.79
C ASP A 446 19.21 8.78 -20.25
N GLY A 447 20.39 8.17 -20.44
CA GLY A 447 20.91 7.83 -21.76
C GLY A 447 20.26 6.59 -22.34
N ASP A 448 20.05 6.55 -23.67
CA ASP A 448 19.49 5.36 -24.34
C ASP A 448 20.37 4.09 -24.21
N ASN A 449 21.67 4.23 -23.92
CA ASN A 449 22.56 3.09 -23.62
C ASN A 449 22.41 2.56 -22.18
N GLN A 450 21.54 3.17 -21.38
CA GLN A 450 21.12 2.78 -20.03
C GLN A 450 19.64 2.41 -19.97
N ARG A 451 19.01 2.20 -21.13
CA ARG A 451 17.61 1.82 -21.30
C ARG A 451 17.58 0.45 -21.97
N PHE A 452 16.85 -0.48 -21.39
CA PHE A 452 16.79 -1.85 -21.88
C PHE A 452 15.35 -2.34 -21.99
N SER A 453 15.00 -2.99 -23.10
CA SER A 453 13.76 -3.77 -23.20
C SER A 453 13.98 -5.21 -22.76
N LEU A 454 12.91 -5.82 -22.24
CA LEU A 454 12.87 -7.25 -21.94
C LEU A 454 11.96 -7.94 -22.97
N THR A 455 12.55 -8.71 -23.88
CA THR A 455 11.81 -9.39 -24.97
C THR A 455 11.86 -10.90 -24.79
N GLN A 456 10.74 -11.60 -25.02
CA GLN A 456 10.65 -13.05 -24.82
C GLN A 456 11.27 -13.86 -25.96
#